data_AF-A0A7W2FDU0-F1
#
_entry.id   AF-A0A7W2FDU0-F1
#
_cell.length_a   1.000
_cell.length_b   1.000
_cell.length_c   1.000
_cell.angle_alpha   90.00
_cell.angle_beta   90.00
_cell.angle_gamma   90.00
#
_symmetry.space_group_name_H-M   'P 1'
#
loop_
_entity.id
_entity.type
_entity.pdbx_description
1 polymer ?
#
loop_
_entity_poly.entity_id
_entity_poly.type
_entity_poly.pdbx_seq_one_letter_code
_entity_poly.pdbx_strand_id
1 'polypeptide(L)'
;MPHPFKKLCVHAAMIAFVSVGIAQPAQAALVGTQQVVAAANAEQARASLAATLNRADVQAELQRYHIDPAEAQARIAALSDAEVASVAHQVDSLPAGGDGIVGALVFIFVLLLVTDILGLTKVFPFTRHR
;
A
#
# COMPACT_ATOMS: atom_id res chain seq x y z
N MET A 1 49.47 -58.88 13.37
CA MET A 1 48.62 -58.11 14.31
C MET A 1 47.98 -56.96 13.53
N PRO A 2 46.66 -56.93 13.32
CA PRO A 2 46.03 -55.83 12.58
C PRO A 2 46.02 -54.57 13.46
N HIS A 3 46.70 -53.50 13.04
CA HIS A 3 46.77 -52.24 13.78
C HIS A 3 45.41 -51.51 13.75
N PRO A 4 44.64 -51.50 14.85
CA PRO A 4 43.29 -50.92 14.87
C PRO A 4 43.30 -49.41 14.62
N PHE A 5 44.41 -48.75 14.98
CA PHE A 5 44.63 -47.32 14.82
C PHE A 5 44.65 -46.89 13.34
N LYS A 6 45.25 -47.69 12.46
CA LYS A 6 45.35 -47.39 11.03
C LYS A 6 43.98 -47.49 10.34
N LYS A 7 43.12 -48.41 10.81
CA LYS A 7 41.74 -48.56 10.33
C LYS A 7 40.86 -47.39 10.80
N LEU A 8 41.05 -46.92 12.03
CA LEU A 8 40.31 -45.78 12.58
C LEU A 8 40.62 -44.48 11.80
N CYS A 9 41.89 -44.21 11.50
CA CYS A 9 42.28 -43.04 10.70
C CYS A 9 41.72 -43.06 9.28
N VAL A 10 41.66 -44.23 8.63
CA VAL A 10 41.10 -44.36 7.27
C VAL A 10 39.58 -44.13 7.26
N HIS A 11 38.85 -44.64 8.27
CA HIS A 11 37.42 -44.39 8.39
C HIS A 11 37.13 -42.93 8.70
N ALA A 12 37.92 -42.30 9.59
CA ALA A 12 37.81 -40.88 9.88
C ALA A 12 38.07 -40.01 8.62
N ALA A 13 39.08 -40.37 7.82
CA ALA A 13 39.39 -39.67 6.57
C ALA A 13 38.28 -39.83 5.51
N MET A 14 37.68 -41.02 5.38
CA MET A 14 36.55 -41.26 4.47
C MET A 14 35.30 -40.47 4.86
N ILE A 15 34.97 -40.40 6.15
CA ILE A 15 33.84 -39.62 6.66
C ILE A 15 34.06 -38.12 6.43
N ALA A 16 35.29 -37.62 6.65
CA ALA A 16 35.64 -36.23 6.37
C ALA A 16 35.48 -35.88 4.87
N PHE A 17 35.86 -36.78 3.96
CA PHE A 17 35.73 -36.55 2.52
C PHE A 17 34.27 -36.49 2.04
N VAL A 18 33.38 -37.31 2.62
CA VAL A 18 31.94 -37.27 2.33
C VAL A 18 31.30 -35.97 2.84
N SER A 19 31.81 -35.42 3.94
CA SER A 19 31.29 -34.20 4.55
C SER A 19 31.56 -32.93 3.71
N VAL A 20 32.62 -32.93 2.90
CA VAL A 20 33.01 -31.79 2.04
C VAL A 20 32.19 -31.76 0.73
N GLY A 21 31.56 -32.88 0.34
CA GLY A 21 30.76 -32.99 -0.89
C GLY A 21 29.33 -32.41 -0.79
N ILE A 22 28.88 -32.01 0.40
CA ILE A 22 27.61 -31.31 0.57
C ILE A 22 27.88 -29.83 0.26
N ALA A 23 27.98 -29.51 -1.03
CA ALA A 23 27.85 -28.15 -1.49
C ALA A 23 26.48 -27.65 -1.03
N GLN A 24 26.45 -26.83 0.02
CA GLN A 24 25.27 -26.07 0.39
C GLN A 24 24.83 -25.33 -0.88
N PRO A 25 23.61 -25.55 -1.40
CA PRO A 25 23.14 -24.74 -2.51
C PRO A 25 23.16 -23.31 -1.99
N ALA A 26 24.04 -22.47 -2.54
CA ALA A 26 24.00 -21.05 -2.28
C ALA A 26 22.58 -20.62 -2.68
N GLN A 27 21.75 -20.23 -1.70
CA GLN A 27 20.48 -19.59 -1.98
C GLN A 27 20.81 -18.24 -2.62
N ALA A 28 21.09 -18.25 -3.92
CA ALA A 28 20.96 -17.09 -4.76
C ALA A 28 19.49 -16.69 -4.63
N ALA A 29 19.21 -15.73 -3.75
CA ALA A 29 17.93 -15.08 -3.70
C ALA A 29 17.73 -14.47 -5.10
N LEU A 30 16.97 -15.17 -5.93
CA LEU A 30 16.35 -14.56 -7.09
C LEU A 30 15.65 -13.34 -6.51
N VAL A 31 16.10 -12.13 -6.87
CA VAL A 31 15.27 -10.95 -6.65
C VAL A 31 14.02 -11.25 -7.46
N GLY A 32 13.03 -11.78 -6.77
CA GLY A 32 11.82 -12.25 -7.38
C GLY A 32 11.19 -11.02 -7.99
N THR A 33 10.65 -11.13 -9.20
CA THR A 33 9.84 -10.05 -9.80
C THR A 33 8.85 -9.46 -8.78
N GLN A 34 8.36 -10.29 -7.84
CA GLN A 34 7.53 -9.91 -6.71
C GLN A 34 8.17 -8.85 -5.79
N GLN A 35 9.46 -8.92 -5.46
CA GLN A 35 10.15 -7.93 -4.63
C GLN A 35 10.32 -6.60 -5.37
N VAL A 36 10.61 -6.66 -6.68
CA VAL A 36 10.69 -5.45 -7.53
C VAL A 36 9.31 -4.78 -7.64
N VAL A 37 8.26 -5.58 -7.87
CA VAL A 37 6.88 -5.08 -7.94
C VAL A 37 6.43 -4.51 -6.60
N ALA A 38 6.76 -5.16 -5.48
CA ALA A 38 6.41 -4.65 -4.15
C ALA A 38 7.07 -3.29 -3.86
N ALA A 39 8.36 -3.14 -4.19
CA ALA A 39 9.06 -1.86 -4.05
C ALA A 39 8.46 -0.77 -4.97
N ALA A 40 8.13 -1.12 -6.22
CA ALA A 40 7.47 -0.19 -7.15
C ALA A 40 6.09 0.27 -6.64
N ASN A 41 5.30 -0.65 -6.08
CA ASN A 41 4.01 -0.33 -5.49
C ASN A 41 4.15 0.60 -4.27
N ALA A 42 5.15 0.38 -3.42
CA ALA A 42 5.42 1.22 -2.27
C ALA A 42 5.83 2.65 -2.69
N GLU A 43 6.66 2.78 -3.73
CA GLU A 43 7.03 4.07 -4.28
C GLU A 43 5.82 4.81 -4.87
N GLN A 44 4.96 4.10 -5.60
CA GLN A 44 3.72 4.67 -6.12
C GLN A 44 2.76 5.11 -5.00
N ALA A 45 2.66 4.33 -3.92
CA ALA A 45 1.87 4.69 -2.74
C ALA A 45 2.41 5.97 -2.07
N ARG A 46 3.74 6.08 -1.93
CA ARG A 46 4.41 7.27 -1.39
C ARG A 46 4.14 8.51 -2.26
N ALA A 47 4.23 8.37 -3.59
CA ALA A 47 3.92 9.44 -4.52
C ALA A 47 2.46 9.89 -4.45
N SER A 48 1.51 8.96 -4.34
CA SER A 48 0.08 9.26 -4.19
C SER A 48 -0.21 10.03 -2.90
N LEU A 49 0.36 9.60 -1.79
CA LEU A 49 0.23 10.29 -0.50
C LEU A 49 0.87 11.68 -0.54
N ALA A 50 2.05 11.82 -1.15
CA ALA A 50 2.70 13.13 -1.31
C ALA A 50 1.84 14.08 -2.16
N ALA A 51 1.23 13.60 -3.24
CA ALA A 51 0.29 14.38 -4.04
C ALA A 51 -0.93 14.81 -3.23
N THR A 52 -1.46 13.92 -2.38
CA THR A 52 -2.59 14.22 -1.48
C THR A 52 -2.23 15.30 -0.46
N LEU A 53 -1.07 15.18 0.19
CA LEU A 53 -0.55 16.19 1.13
C LEU A 53 -0.27 17.55 0.46
N ASN A 54 -0.04 17.57 -0.85
CA ASN A 54 0.20 18.81 -1.58
C ASN A 54 -1.11 19.56 -1.93
N ARG A 55 -2.29 18.96 -1.68
CA ARG A 55 -3.57 19.62 -1.93
C ARG A 55 -3.81 20.71 -0.87
N ALA A 56 -4.25 21.89 -1.32
CA ALA A 56 -4.41 23.06 -0.45
C ALA A 56 -5.44 22.86 0.67
N ASP A 57 -6.52 22.11 0.42
CA ASP A 57 -7.52 21.74 1.42
C ASP A 57 -6.94 20.80 2.49
N VAL A 58 -6.11 19.83 2.09
CA VAL A 58 -5.42 18.92 3.03
C VAL A 58 -4.43 19.69 3.90
N GLN A 59 -3.66 20.61 3.33
CA GLN A 59 -2.74 21.45 4.09
C GLN A 59 -3.47 22.34 5.10
N ALA A 60 -4.59 22.95 4.68
CA ALA A 60 -5.41 23.76 5.56
C ALA A 60 -5.96 22.93 6.74
N GLU A 61 -6.40 21.69 6.49
CA GLU A 61 -6.82 20.76 7.55
C GLU A 61 -5.67 20.38 8.49
N LEU A 62 -4.49 20.02 7.96
CA LEU A 62 -3.33 19.73 8.80
C LEU A 62 -2.96 20.89 9.71
N GLN A 63 -2.99 22.11 9.18
CA GLN A 63 -2.76 23.33 9.95
C GLN A 63 -3.83 23.56 11.03
N ARG A 64 -5.11 23.22 10.77
CA ARG A 64 -6.17 23.24 11.80
C ARG A 64 -5.85 22.30 12.96
N TYR A 65 -5.22 21.17 12.67
CA TYR A 65 -4.71 20.23 13.67
C TYR A 65 -3.33 20.60 14.23
N HIS A 66 -2.79 21.78 13.90
CA HIS A 66 -1.47 22.26 14.33
C HIS A 66 -0.30 21.39 13.83
N ILE A 67 -0.48 20.70 12.70
CA ILE A 67 0.53 19.89 12.05
C ILE A 67 1.14 20.69 10.91
N ASP A 68 2.47 20.83 10.90
CA ASP A 68 3.19 21.42 9.77
C ASP A 68 3.13 20.46 8.56
N PRO A 69 2.65 20.90 7.38
CA PRO A 69 2.66 20.10 6.16
C PRO A 69 4.05 19.55 5.80
N ALA A 70 5.13 20.30 6.09
CA ALA A 70 6.49 19.84 5.83
C ALA A 70 6.88 18.67 6.76
N GLU A 71 6.46 18.72 8.02
CA GLU A 71 6.66 17.63 8.97
C GLU A 71 5.88 16.38 8.52
N ALA A 72 4.63 16.54 8.07
CA ALA A 72 3.84 15.43 7.55
C ALA A 72 4.52 14.74 6.35
N GLN A 73 5.08 15.52 5.42
CA GLN A 73 5.84 14.97 4.29
C GLN A 73 7.10 14.23 4.74
N ALA A 74 7.86 14.79 5.70
CA ALA A 74 9.03 14.14 6.25
C ALA A 74 8.69 12.80 6.93
N ARG A 75 7.55 12.73 7.63
CA ARG A 75 7.06 11.49 8.24
C ARG A 75 6.73 10.43 7.20
N ILE A 76 6.02 10.81 6.13
CA ILE A 76 5.75 9.89 5.02
C ILE A 76 7.06 9.40 4.39
N ALA A 77 8.05 10.27 4.19
CA ALA A 77 9.37 9.88 3.67
C ALA A 77 10.13 8.91 4.59
N ALA A 78 9.92 8.99 5.90
CA ALA A 78 10.56 8.12 6.89
C ALA A 78 9.87 6.74 7.05
N LEU A 79 8.65 6.55 6.52
CA LEU A 79 7.94 5.26 6.61
C LEU A 79 8.62 4.17 5.79
N SER A 80 8.56 2.94 6.29
CA SER A 80 8.92 1.75 5.51
C SER A 80 7.91 1.48 4.39
N ASP A 81 8.32 0.65 3.43
CA ASP A 81 7.50 0.29 2.26
C ASP A 81 6.16 -0.37 2.64
N ALA A 82 6.16 -1.20 3.69
CA ALA A 82 4.94 -1.84 4.17
C ALA A 82 4.01 -0.85 4.88
N GLU A 83 4.57 0.08 5.66
CA GLU A 83 3.80 1.08 6.38
C GLU A 83 3.18 2.11 5.41
N VAL A 84 3.94 2.58 4.42
CA VAL A 84 3.43 3.55 3.45
C VAL A 84 2.29 2.94 2.62
N ALA A 85 2.39 1.66 2.25
CA ALA A 85 1.32 0.94 1.57
C ALA A 85 0.07 0.79 2.44
N SER A 86 0.25 0.49 3.74
CA SER A 86 -0.86 0.40 4.69
C SER A 86 -1.56 1.76 4.88
N VAL A 87 -0.80 2.84 5.01
CA VAL A 87 -1.35 4.20 5.16
C VAL A 87 -2.08 4.63 3.89
N ALA A 88 -1.50 4.40 2.71
CA ALA A 88 -2.15 4.70 1.43
C ALA A 88 -3.50 3.98 1.31
N HIS A 89 -3.53 2.68 1.62
CA HIS A 89 -4.77 1.92 1.61
C HIS A 89 -5.82 2.47 2.59
N GLN A 90 -5.39 2.92 3.77
CA GLN A 90 -6.30 3.52 4.72
C GLN A 90 -6.86 4.85 4.20
N VAL A 91 -6.03 5.71 3.63
CA VAL A 91 -6.46 6.99 3.02
C VAL A 91 -7.42 6.75 1.86
N ASP A 92 -7.14 5.79 0.99
CA ASP A 92 -8.03 5.43 -0.13
C ASP A 92 -9.37 4.85 0.33
N SER A 93 -9.40 4.20 1.50
CA SER A 93 -10.64 3.69 2.10
C SER A 93 -11.50 4.77 2.75
N LEU A 94 -10.96 5.98 2.95
CA LEU A 94 -11.73 7.09 3.47
C LEU A 94 -12.69 7.59 2.39
N PRO A 95 -13.93 7.98 2.75
CA PRO A 95 -14.87 8.55 1.79
C PRO A 95 -14.25 9.78 1.11
N ALA A 96 -14.01 9.70 -0.20
CA ALA A 96 -13.35 10.75 -0.99
C ALA A 96 -14.20 12.03 -1.20
N GLY A 97 -15.28 12.21 -0.43
CA GLY A 97 -16.09 13.41 -0.41
C GLY A 97 -15.99 14.05 0.96
N GLY A 98 -15.17 15.10 1.08
CA GLY A 98 -15.09 15.93 2.29
C GLY A 98 -16.49 16.36 2.72
N ASP A 99 -16.75 16.28 4.03
CA ASP A 99 -18.03 16.40 4.73
C ASP A 99 -19.21 15.87 3.91
N GLY A 100 -19.88 14.80 4.37
CA GLY A 100 -20.97 14.12 3.65
C GLY A 100 -22.10 14.98 3.06
N ILE A 101 -22.10 16.30 3.28
CA ILE A 101 -22.72 17.38 2.49
C ILE A 101 -22.68 17.14 0.98
N VAL A 102 -21.52 16.87 0.35
CA VAL A 102 -21.51 16.70 -1.12
C VAL A 102 -22.32 15.47 -1.53
N GLY A 103 -22.16 14.36 -0.80
CA GLY A 103 -22.96 13.15 -0.99
C GLY A 103 -24.45 13.39 -0.74
N ALA A 104 -24.79 14.14 0.32
CA ALA A 104 -26.17 14.49 0.65
C ALA A 104 -26.81 15.40 -0.41
N LEU A 105 -26.07 16.38 -0.94
CA LEU A 105 -26.53 17.24 -2.03
C LEU A 105 -26.80 16.44 -3.30
N VAL A 106 -25.89 15.55 -3.68
CA VAL A 106 -26.08 14.66 -4.83
C VAL A 106 -27.27 13.73 -4.60
N PHE A 107 -27.42 13.16 -3.40
CA PHE A 107 -28.56 12.32 -3.05
C PHE A 107 -29.88 13.06 -3.14
N ILE A 108 -29.98 14.26 -2.54
CA ILE A 108 -31.18 15.11 -2.61
C ILE A 108 -31.48 15.47 -4.07
N PHE A 109 -30.46 15.83 -4.85
CA PHE A 109 -30.62 16.13 -6.27
C PHE A 109 -31.20 14.94 -7.04
N VAL A 110 -30.67 13.73 -6.84
CA VAL A 110 -31.16 12.51 -7.49
C VAL A 110 -32.58 12.16 -7.02
N LEU A 111 -32.85 12.27 -5.72
CA LEU A 111 -34.18 12.02 -5.17
C LEU A 111 -35.23 12.95 -5.80
N LEU A 112 -34.94 14.25 -5.85
CA LEU A 112 -35.82 15.24 -6.47
C LEU A 112 -35.96 15.03 -7.97
N LEU A 113 -34.89 14.59 -8.65
CA LEU A 113 -34.93 14.31 -10.08
C LEU A 113 -35.88 13.14 -10.39
N VAL A 114 -35.79 12.05 -9.62
CA VAL A 114 -36.68 10.89 -9.76
C VAL A 114 -38.13 11.28 -9.48
N THR A 115 -38.40 12.03 -8.42
CA THR A 115 -39.78 12.45 -8.10
C THR A 115 -40.35 13.43 -9.11
N ASP A 116 -39.53 14.22 -9.80
CA ASP A 116 -39.96 15.11 -10.89
C ASP A 116 -40.33 14.33 -12.15
N ILE A 117 -39.52 13.34 -12.52
CA ILE A 117 -39.81 12.44 -13.67
C ILE A 117 -41.10 11.64 -13.44
N LEU A 118 -41.36 11.22 -12.20
CA LEU A 118 -42.62 10.55 -11.83
C LEU A 118 -43.82 11.52 -11.74
N GLY A 119 -43.59 12.83 -11.86
CA GLY A 119 -44.64 13.84 -11.78
C GLY A 119 -45.14 14.14 -10.36
N LEU A 120 -44.50 13.59 -9.33
CA LEU A 120 -44.83 13.84 -7.92
C LEU A 120 -44.34 15.22 -7.45
N THR A 121 -43.25 15.71 -8.06
CA THR A 121 -42.68 17.04 -7.79
C THR A 121 -42.45 17.81 -9.10
N LYS A 122 -42.19 19.12 -8.99
CA LYS A 122 -42.03 20.04 -10.15
C LYS A 122 -40.90 21.04 -9.93
N VAL A 123 -39.74 20.55 -9.50
CA VAL A 123 -38.56 21.33 -9.10
C VAL A 123 -37.67 21.66 -10.31
N PHE A 124 -37.50 20.73 -11.24
CA PHE A 124 -36.62 20.84 -12.39
C PHE A 124 -37.43 21.12 -13.68
N PRO A 125 -37.20 22.25 -14.38
CA PRO A 125 -37.97 22.59 -15.58
C PRO A 125 -37.56 21.80 -16.82
N PHE A 126 -36.36 21.20 -16.82
CA PHE A 126 -35.82 20.43 -17.95
C PHE A 126 -36.36 19.01 -18.07
N THR A 127 -37.03 18.48 -17.04
CA THR A 127 -37.71 17.17 -17.09
C THR A 127 -38.99 17.22 -17.94
N ARG A 128 -39.37 18.40 -18.42
CA ARG A 128 -40.58 18.61 -19.22
C ARG A 128 -40.21 18.80 -20.68
N HIS A 129 -40.75 17.97 -21.54
CA HIS A 129 -40.91 18.32 -22.95
C HIS A 129 -42.17 19.19 -23.07
N ARG A 130 -42.03 20.38 -23.68
CA ARG A 130 -43.18 21.24 -24.01
C ARG A 130 -44.19 20.52 -24.88
#